data_AF-A0A7S1NN53-F1
#
_entry.id   AF-A0A7S1NN53-F1
#
_cell.length_a   1.000
_cell.length_b   1.000
_cell.length_c   1.000
_cell.angle_alpha   90.00
_cell.angle_beta   90.00
_cell.angle_gamma   90.00
#
_symmetry.space_group_name_H-M   'P 1'
#
loop_
_entity.id
_entity.type
_entity.pdbx_description
1 polymer ?
#
loop_
_entity_poly.entity_id
_entity_poly.type
_entity_poly.pdbx_seq_one_letter_code
_entity_poly.pdbx_strand_id
1 'polypeptide(L)'
;REVCAGGGARCNVVSPHPRRIAAIALAERVNEELGMTGRGDSLVGHQVRLERAFTRHTRLLFCTTGILLRRLQGSASGTGPDLAGYTHIILDEVHERTLDSDFLLIVLRDLLATRSDLKLILMSATL
;
A
#
# COMPACT_ATOMS: atom_id res chain seq x y z
N ARG A 1 0.38 20.43 15.03
CA ARG A 1 1.71 20.08 15.59
C ARG A 1 1.56 18.88 16.54
N GLU A 2 0.92 17.78 16.12
CA GLU A 2 0.45 16.73 17.03
C GLU A 2 0.74 15.28 16.56
N VAL A 3 1.73 15.07 15.70
CA VAL A 3 2.09 13.70 15.25
C VAL A 3 3.32 13.14 15.98
N CYS A 4 3.94 13.90 16.90
CA CYS A 4 5.24 13.52 17.47
C CYS A 4 5.25 13.18 18.97
N ALA A 5 4.09 13.07 19.64
CA ALA A 5 4.04 12.76 21.07
C ALA A 5 3.41 11.38 21.33
N GLY A 6 4.25 10.36 21.48
CA GLY A 6 3.85 9.08 22.08
C GLY A 6 3.84 7.90 21.11
N GLY A 7 5.00 7.26 20.95
CA GLY A 7 5.08 5.85 20.52
C GLY A 7 4.44 5.52 19.18
N GLY A 8 4.72 6.29 18.13
CA GLY A 8 4.25 5.98 16.78
C GLY A 8 4.60 4.53 16.43
N ALA A 9 3.61 3.64 16.50
CA ALA A 9 3.74 2.28 16.00
C ALA A 9 4.34 2.38 14.59
N ARG A 10 5.29 1.49 14.25
CA ARG A 10 6.00 1.49 12.96
C ARG A 10 4.98 1.52 11.82
N CYS A 11 4.59 2.72 11.35
CA CYS A 11 3.49 2.87 10.42
C CYS A 11 4.04 2.68 9.02
N ASN A 12 3.68 1.56 8.41
CA ASN A 12 4.02 1.23 7.04
C ASN A 12 2.75 0.81 6.31
N VAL A 13 2.41 1.57 5.27
CA VAL A 13 1.13 1.58 4.57
C VAL A 13 1.36 1.18 3.12
N VAL A 14 0.48 0.34 2.59
CA VAL A 14 0.41 0.06 1.14
C VAL A 14 -0.99 0.37 0.62
N SER A 15 -1.04 1.05 -0.53
CA SER A 15 -2.28 1.45 -1.21
C SER A 15 -2.26 0.93 -2.65
N PRO A 16 -2.89 -0.24 -2.93
CA PRO A 16 -3.03 -0.76 -4.28
C PRO A 16 -4.05 0.02 -5.10
N HIS A 17 -3.73 0.26 -6.37
CA HIS A 17 -4.60 0.88 -7.36
C HIS A 17 -4.68 0.05 -8.65
N PRO A 18 -5.82 0.04 -9.34
CA PRO A 18 -6.01 -0.79 -10.54
C PRO A 18 -5.12 -0.33 -11.71
N ARG A 19 -4.82 0.96 -11.78
CA ARG A 19 -4.09 1.57 -12.91
C ARG A 19 -2.70 2.01 -12.49
N ARG A 20 -1.69 1.69 -13.32
CA ARG A 20 -0.29 2.12 -13.13
C ARG A 20 -0.17 3.65 -13.02
N ILE A 21 -0.85 4.38 -13.91
CA ILE A 21 -0.79 5.84 -13.94
C ILE A 21 -1.33 6.44 -12.64
N ALA A 22 -2.39 5.86 -12.06
CA ALA A 22 -2.93 6.32 -10.79
C ALA A 22 -1.94 6.12 -9.63
N ALA A 23 -1.30 4.95 -9.55
CA ALA A 23 -0.30 4.68 -8.50
C ALA A 23 0.91 5.63 -8.57
N ILE A 24 1.39 5.95 -9.78
CA ILE A 24 2.51 6.89 -9.97
C ILE A 24 2.07 8.31 -9.63
N ALA A 25 0.97 8.78 -10.22
CA ALA A 25 0.49 10.15 -10.05
C ALA A 25 0.14 10.46 -8.58
N LEU A 26 -0.44 9.52 -7.84
CA LEU A 26 -0.74 9.71 -6.42
C LEU A 26 0.53 9.75 -5.57
N ALA A 27 1.53 8.92 -5.87
CA ALA A 27 2.82 8.99 -5.19
C ALA A 27 3.53 10.33 -5.43
N GLU A 28 3.52 10.83 -6.66
CA GLU A 28 4.08 12.13 -7.03
C GLU A 28 3.31 13.26 -6.33
N ARG A 29 1.98 13.23 -6.39
CA ARG A 29 1.12 14.24 -5.80
C ARG A 29 1.30 14.35 -4.28
N VAL A 30 1.31 13.22 -3.57
CA VAL A 30 1.51 13.23 -2.12
C VAL A 30 2.94 13.66 -1.76
N ASN A 31 3.93 13.32 -2.59
CA ASN A 31 5.29 13.81 -2.42
C ASN A 31 5.39 15.34 -2.54
N GLU A 32 4.68 15.93 -3.49
CA GLU A 32 4.59 17.38 -3.66
C GLU A 32 3.92 18.03 -2.45
N GLU A 33 2.80 17.48 -1.99
CA GLU A 33 2.07 18.00 -0.82
C GLU A 33 2.89 17.91 0.48
N LEU A 34 3.77 16.92 0.60
CA LEU A 34 4.71 16.78 1.71
C LEU A 34 6.02 17.57 1.54
N GLY A 35 6.23 18.23 0.39
CA GLY A 35 7.48 18.95 0.09
C GLY A 35 8.71 18.02 0.00
N MET A 36 8.49 16.76 -0.40
CA MET A 36 9.53 15.72 -0.50
C MET A 36 9.97 15.42 -1.93
N THR A 37 9.43 16.11 -2.93
CA THR A 37 9.81 15.96 -4.34
C THR A 37 11.32 16.08 -4.54
N GLY A 38 11.91 15.10 -5.22
CA GLY A 38 13.35 15.04 -5.50
C GLY A 38 14.24 14.67 -4.31
N ARG A 39 13.67 14.37 -3.13
CA ARG A 39 14.45 13.92 -1.96
C ARG A 39 14.70 12.42 -2.01
N GLY A 40 15.96 12.01 -1.84
CA GLY A 40 16.36 10.60 -1.82
C GLY A 40 15.86 9.80 -0.61
N ASP A 41 15.28 10.46 0.38
CA ASP A 41 14.72 9.87 1.60
C ASP A 41 13.19 10.03 1.71
N SER A 42 12.50 10.11 0.56
CA SER A 42 11.05 10.25 0.56
C SER A 42 10.30 9.18 1.38
N LEU A 43 9.35 9.65 2.18
CA LEU A 43 8.40 8.82 2.93
C LEU A 43 7.34 8.19 2.03
N VAL A 44 7.21 8.64 0.78
CA VAL A 44 6.19 8.18 -0.18
C VAL A 44 6.86 7.66 -1.44
N GLY A 45 6.43 6.50 -1.91
CA GLY A 45 6.94 5.92 -3.14
C GLY A 45 5.90 5.11 -3.88
N HIS A 46 6.28 4.62 -5.06
CA HIS A 46 5.45 3.72 -5.84
C HIS A 46 6.17 2.46 -6.31
N GLN A 47 5.39 1.41 -6.52
CA GLN A 47 5.84 0.22 -7.21
C GLN A 47 4.81 -0.26 -8.22
N VAL A 48 5.23 -0.33 -9.48
CA VAL A 48 4.42 -0.86 -10.57
C VAL A 48 5.24 -1.90 -11.35
N ARG A 49 4.64 -2.52 -12.37
CA ARG A 49 5.36 -3.51 -13.17
C ARG A 49 6.55 -2.83 -13.90
N LEU A 50 7.75 -3.39 -13.75
CA LEU A 50 9.02 -2.92 -14.31
C LEU A 50 9.56 -1.58 -13.77
N GLU A 51 8.91 -0.97 -12.78
CA GLU A 51 9.32 0.32 -12.24
C GLU A 51 9.16 0.36 -10.73
N ARG A 52 10.21 0.83 -10.04
CA ARG A 52 10.28 0.89 -8.57
C ARG A 52 10.87 2.23 -8.17
N ALA A 53 10.11 3.01 -7.41
CA ALA A 53 10.54 4.29 -6.85
C ALA A 53 10.15 4.35 -5.37
N PHE A 54 10.89 3.64 -4.53
CA PHE A 54 10.73 3.66 -3.07
C PHE A 54 12.07 3.33 -2.41
N THR A 55 12.22 3.71 -1.15
CA THR A 55 13.46 3.53 -0.37
C THR A 55 13.16 2.86 0.97
N ARG A 56 14.21 2.62 1.78
CA ARG A 56 14.05 2.13 3.16
C ARG A 56 13.29 3.11 4.07
N HIS A 57 13.21 4.38 3.67
CA HIS A 57 12.53 5.44 4.41
C HIS A 57 11.06 5.55 4.03
N THR A 58 10.65 4.94 2.91
CA THR A 58 9.25 4.92 2.48
C THR A 58 8.37 4.27 3.56
N ARG A 59 7.26 4.95 3.88
CA ARG A 59 6.22 4.56 4.83
C ARG A 59 4.85 4.46 4.16
N LEU A 60 4.67 5.07 3.00
CA LEU A 60 3.49 4.94 2.16
C LEU A 60 3.91 4.48 0.77
N LEU A 61 3.50 3.26 0.40
CA LEU A 61 3.74 2.70 -0.92
C LEU A 61 2.44 2.66 -1.73
N PHE A 62 2.38 3.41 -2.81
CA PHE A 62 1.37 3.23 -3.85
C PHE A 62 1.80 2.09 -4.77
N CYS A 63 0.93 1.14 -5.08
CA CYS A 63 1.31 0.07 -6.01
C CYS A 63 0.15 -0.33 -6.91
N THR A 64 0.39 -1.17 -7.92
CA THR A 64 -0.73 -1.80 -8.62
C THR A 64 -1.28 -2.98 -7.82
N THR A 65 -2.58 -3.28 -7.96
CA THR A 65 -3.23 -4.45 -7.34
C THR A 65 -2.45 -5.74 -7.59
N GLY A 66 -2.00 -5.97 -8.83
CA GLY A 66 -1.20 -7.14 -9.19
C GLY A 66 0.17 -7.22 -8.49
N ILE A 67 0.78 -6.09 -8.13
CA ILE A 67 2.03 -6.09 -7.34
C ILE A 67 1.75 -6.58 -5.91
N LEU A 68 0.66 -6.12 -5.29
CA LEU A 68 0.28 -6.55 -3.95
C LEU A 68 -0.10 -8.03 -3.91
N LEU A 69 -0.91 -8.49 -4.87
CA LEU A 69 -1.29 -9.92 -5.01
C LEU A 69 -0.06 -10.82 -5.15
N ARG A 70 0.94 -10.43 -5.95
CA ARG A 70 2.18 -11.21 -6.09
C ARG A 70 2.98 -11.27 -4.78
N ARG A 71 3.02 -10.17 -4.02
CA ARG A 71 3.67 -10.14 -2.69
C ARG A 71 2.95 -11.06 -1.69
N LEU A 72 1.62 -11.07 -1.71
CA LEU A 72 0.78 -11.97 -0.90
C LEU A 72 1.04 -13.44 -1.23
N GLN A 73 1.07 -13.80 -2.52
CA GLN A 73 1.39 -15.17 -2.96
C GLN A 73 2.79 -15.62 -2.54
N GLY A 74 3.80 -14.74 -2.70
CA GLY A 74 5.17 -15.05 -2.30
C GLY A 74 5.32 -15.23 -0.78
N SER A 75 4.55 -14.49 0.02
CA SER A 75 4.54 -14.64 1.48
C SER A 75 3.95 -16.00 1.90
N ALA A 76 2.86 -16.44 1.26
CA ALA A 76 2.26 -17.75 1.51
C ALA A 76 3.17 -18.93 1.08
N SER A 77 4.03 -18.72 0.07
CA SER A 77 4.97 -19.73 -0.43
C SER A 77 6.33 -19.75 0.30
N GLY A 78 6.58 -18.84 1.26
CA GLY A 78 7.88 -18.72 1.94
C GLY A 78 9.03 -18.21 1.07
N THR A 79 8.75 -17.69 -0.12
CA THR A 79 9.75 -17.32 -1.15
C THR A 79 9.70 -15.83 -1.54
N GLY A 80 8.74 -15.07 -1.02
CA GLY A 80 8.52 -13.66 -1.35
C GLY A 80 8.81 -12.70 -0.20
N PRO A 81 8.92 -11.38 -0.49
CA PRO A 81 9.04 -10.36 0.54
C PRO A 81 7.78 -10.38 1.41
N ASP A 82 7.97 -10.72 2.68
CA ASP A 82 6.92 -10.85 3.67
C ASP A 82 6.11 -9.55 3.81
N LEU A 83 4.79 -9.66 3.82
CA LEU A 83 3.92 -8.55 4.21
C LEU A 83 4.11 -8.15 5.68
N ALA A 84 4.88 -8.90 6.48
CA ALA A 84 5.22 -8.55 7.86
C ALA A 84 5.73 -7.11 8.03
N GLY A 85 6.32 -6.52 7.00
CA GLY A 85 6.72 -5.12 7.03
C GLY A 85 5.56 -4.11 7.03
N TYR A 86 4.38 -4.47 6.52
CA TYR A 86 3.21 -3.58 6.44
C TYR A 86 2.30 -3.75 7.66
N THR A 87 1.80 -2.61 8.11
CA THR A 87 0.86 -2.47 9.24
C THR A 87 -0.53 -2.07 8.79
N HIS A 88 -0.65 -1.38 7.65
CA HIS A 88 -1.91 -0.89 7.12
C HIS A 88 -1.99 -1.18 5.62
N ILE A 89 -3.17 -1.59 5.15
CA ILE A 89 -3.52 -1.71 3.74
C ILE A 89 -4.73 -0.82 3.49
N ILE A 90 -4.65 0.03 2.48
CA ILE A 90 -5.74 0.92 2.07
C ILE A 90 -6.24 0.46 0.71
N LEU A 91 -7.44 -0.11 0.64
CA LEU A 91 -8.10 -0.38 -0.63
C LEU A 91 -8.96 0.81 -1.01
N ASP A 92 -8.53 1.51 -2.05
CA ASP A 92 -9.26 2.64 -2.61
C ASP A 92 -10.16 2.20 -3.77
N GLU A 93 -11.18 3.00 -4.06
CA GLU A 93 -12.12 2.78 -5.16
C GLU A 93 -12.81 1.40 -5.13
N VAL A 94 -13.14 0.90 -3.94
CA VAL A 94 -13.77 -0.44 -3.81
C VAL A 94 -15.13 -0.54 -4.49
N HIS A 95 -15.74 0.60 -4.84
CA HIS A 95 -17.00 0.67 -5.58
C HIS A 95 -16.88 0.31 -7.06
N GLU A 96 -15.69 0.33 -7.66
CA GLU A 96 -15.52 -0.07 -9.06
C GLU A 96 -15.77 -1.58 -9.27
N ARG A 97 -15.85 -2.38 -8.18
CA ARG A 97 -16.12 -3.83 -8.17
C ARG A 97 -15.36 -4.61 -9.25
N THR A 98 -14.08 -4.27 -9.38
CA THR A 98 -13.19 -4.96 -10.33
C THR A 98 -12.87 -6.37 -9.81
N LEU A 99 -12.69 -7.33 -10.72
CA LEU A 99 -12.34 -8.71 -10.38
C LEU A 99 -11.07 -8.79 -9.51
N ASP A 100 -10.07 -7.96 -9.81
CA ASP A 100 -8.82 -7.93 -9.06
C ASP A 100 -9.01 -7.39 -7.63
N SER A 101 -9.89 -6.40 -7.43
CA SER A 101 -10.20 -5.86 -6.11
C SER A 101 -11.00 -6.85 -5.26
N ASP A 102 -12.03 -7.47 -5.84
CA ASP A 102 -12.84 -8.50 -5.17
C ASP A 102 -11.98 -9.69 -4.76
N PHE A 103 -11.08 -10.14 -5.65
CA PHE A 103 -10.12 -11.19 -5.34
C PHE A 103 -9.15 -10.78 -4.22
N LEU A 104 -8.61 -9.56 -4.28
CA LEU A 104 -7.73 -9.05 -3.24
C LEU A 104 -8.44 -8.97 -1.88
N LEU A 105 -9.71 -8.57 -1.83
CA LEU A 105 -10.52 -8.56 -0.61
C LEU A 105 -10.66 -9.96 0.01
N ILE A 106 -10.89 -10.99 -0.82
CA ILE A 106 -10.96 -12.38 -0.34
C ILE A 106 -9.62 -12.79 0.30
N VAL A 107 -8.51 -12.53 -0.38
CA VAL A 107 -7.16 -12.86 0.13
C VAL A 107 -6.85 -12.10 1.41
N LEU A 108 -7.21 -10.81 1.48
CA LEU A 108 -6.97 -9.98 2.65
C LEU A 108 -7.83 -10.36 3.85
N ARG A 109 -9.08 -10.78 3.63
CA ARG A 109 -9.95 -11.32 4.69
C ARG A 109 -9.29 -12.52 5.37
N ASP A 110 -8.76 -13.44 4.57
CA ASP A 110 -8.10 -14.64 5.09
C ASP A 110 -6.77 -14.28 5.79
N LEU A 111 -6.04 -13.27 5.28
CA LEU A 111 -4.85 -12.74 5.94
C LEU A 111 -5.17 -12.10 7.30
N LEU A 112 -6.21 -11.29 7.40
CA LEU A 112 -6.63 -10.63 8.65
C LEU A 112 -7.03 -11.63 9.74
N ALA A 113 -7.52 -12.82 9.37
CA ALA A 113 -7.81 -13.88 10.32
C ALA A 113 -6.55 -14.43 11.01
N THR A 114 -5.37 -14.29 10.37
CA THR A 114 -4.08 -14.74 10.91
C THR A 114 -3.23 -13.60 11.48
N ARG A 115 -3.37 -12.38 10.94
CA ARG A 115 -2.62 -11.19 11.32
C ARG A 115 -3.50 -10.14 11.98
N SER A 116 -3.63 -10.24 13.31
CA SER A 116 -4.38 -9.26 14.13
C SER A 116 -3.72 -7.89 14.23
N ASP A 117 -2.43 -7.81 13.89
CA ASP A 117 -1.64 -6.58 13.84
C ASP A 117 -1.88 -5.74 12.58
N LEU A 118 -2.40 -6.37 11.51
CA LEU A 118 -2.67 -5.73 10.23
C LEU A 118 -4.02 -4.99 10.28
N LYS A 119 -4.03 -3.75 9.79
CA LYS A 119 -5.24 -2.94 9.63
C LYS A 119 -5.61 -2.80 8.16
N LEU A 120 -6.88 -3.03 7.84
CA LEU A 120 -7.45 -2.84 6.50
C LEU A 120 -8.40 -1.65 6.53
N ILE A 121 -8.16 -0.69 5.64
CA ILE A 121 -9.02 0.47 5.40
C ILE A 121 -9.64 0.31 4.01
N LEU A 122 -10.97 0.42 3.92
CA LEU A 122 -11.69 0.41 2.66
C LEU A 122 -12.20 1.83 2.39
N MET A 123 -11.89 2.38 1.22
CA MET A 123 -12.31 3.71 0.78
C MET A 123 -13.19 3.58 -0.46
N SER A 124 -14.30 4.33 -0.48
CA SER A 124 -15.27 4.36 -1.57
C SER A 124 -15.77 5.79 -1.76
N ALA A 125 -15.90 6.23 -3.01
CA ALA A 125 -16.51 7.51 -3.36
C ALA A 125 -18.04 7.43 -3.52
N THR A 126 -18.65 6.24 -3.50
CA THR A 126 -20.10 6.04 -3.73
C THR A 126 -20.74 5.16 -2.66
N LEU A 127 -22.02 5.44 -2.35
CA LEU A 127 -22.91 4.69 -1.45
C LEU A 127 -23.93 3.87 -2.25
#